data_AF-A0A2H3BWQ4-F1
#
_entry.id   AF-A0A2H3BWQ4-F1
#
_cell.length_a   1.000
_cell.length_b   1.000
_cell.length_c   1.000
_cell.angle_alpha   90.00
_cell.angle_beta   90.00
_cell.angle_gamma   90.00
#
_symmetry.space_group_name_H-M   'P 1'
#
loop_
_entity.id
_entity.type
_entity.pdbx_description
1 polymer ?
#
loop_
_entity_poly.entity_id
_entity_poly.type
_entity_poly.pdbx_seq_one_letter_code
_entity_poly.pdbx_strand_id
1 'polypeptide(L)'
;MRVASIVEEQLAARRDSSIGSLSLPSMLSSEIPRPSMDFDVTAMGYTTDSIEVFPDDVGLPDSPTLPSFEPTWTTSPSAPLCPPAQTMQTPTSELDENPFQCSLAFADGETLAIYEGDVPPTQPFCYASNIPNLIRSWDDCSPDWVPSADYPIIVHGRPVPIKHWKALYKRNKKTGGEWEKLRNDWLYWKYFMEEYRAYETPKAFWDTYSDLQGRRLKYSPIKQILLDRRKDAIFELAEKVKKEYGDDFNHQFGYKKDQVWRPMTDASAIVRLYRKKMGISCDDDYDDV
;
A
#
# COMPACT_ATOMS: atom_id res chain seq x y z
N MET A 1 18.80 21.34 -19.94
CA MET A 1 17.71 21.08 -18.97
C MET A 1 16.44 20.59 -19.70
N ARG A 2 16.54 19.49 -20.47
CA ARG A 2 15.43 18.87 -21.25
C ARG A 2 15.24 17.37 -20.98
N VAL A 3 16.08 16.75 -20.15
CA VAL A 3 16.14 15.28 -20.01
C VAL A 3 15.20 14.75 -18.93
N ALA A 4 14.90 15.53 -17.90
CA ALA A 4 13.89 15.17 -16.89
C ALA A 4 12.48 15.00 -17.51
N SER A 5 12.18 15.79 -18.55
CA SER A 5 10.93 15.68 -19.32
C SER A 5 10.80 14.32 -20.01
N ILE A 6 11.89 13.78 -20.56
CA ILE A 6 11.86 12.56 -21.38
C ILE A 6 11.63 11.31 -20.52
N VAL A 7 12.06 11.29 -19.26
CA VAL A 7 11.88 10.10 -18.39
C VAL A 7 10.43 10.00 -17.88
N GLU A 8 9.82 11.13 -17.49
CA GLU A 8 8.39 11.14 -17.17
C GLU A 8 7.52 10.98 -18.43
N GLU A 9 7.92 11.56 -19.56
CA GLU A 9 7.22 11.43 -20.84
C GLU A 9 7.32 10.01 -21.41
N GLN A 10 8.36 9.22 -21.13
CA GLN A 10 8.43 7.81 -21.54
C GLN A 10 7.63 6.88 -20.61
N LEU A 11 7.54 7.20 -19.31
CA LEU A 11 6.58 6.57 -18.40
C LEU A 11 5.13 6.95 -18.76
N ALA A 12 4.91 8.14 -19.31
CA ALA A 12 3.63 8.57 -19.87
C ALA A 12 3.34 8.00 -21.27
N ALA A 13 4.33 7.85 -22.15
CA ALA A 13 4.13 7.34 -23.51
C ALA A 13 3.80 5.83 -23.53
N ARG A 14 4.19 5.07 -22.51
CA ARG A 14 3.64 3.71 -22.30
C ARG A 14 2.16 3.72 -21.90
N ARG A 15 1.61 4.85 -21.40
CA ARG A 15 0.16 5.00 -21.10
C ARG A 15 -0.68 5.03 -22.38
N ASP A 16 -0.17 5.60 -23.47
CA ASP A 16 -0.92 5.70 -24.73
C ASP A 16 -0.76 4.47 -25.64
N SER A 17 0.31 3.68 -25.44
CA SER A 17 0.60 2.51 -26.29
C SER A 17 -0.07 1.21 -25.81
N SER A 18 -0.77 1.23 -24.67
CA SER A 18 -1.47 0.08 -24.08
C SER A 18 -2.97 0.02 -24.43
N ILE A 19 -3.35 0.44 -25.64
CA ILE A 19 -4.66 0.14 -26.26
C ILE A 19 -4.50 -0.91 -27.39
N GLY A 20 -3.30 -1.48 -27.55
CA GLY A 20 -3.04 -2.60 -28.47
C GLY A 20 -3.19 -3.96 -27.78
N SER A 21 -4.40 -4.53 -27.85
CA SER A 21 -4.73 -5.97 -27.77
C SER A 21 -3.62 -6.90 -27.23
N LEU A 22 -3.60 -7.16 -25.92
CA LEU A 22 -2.82 -8.25 -25.33
C LEU A 22 -3.51 -9.59 -25.63
N SER A 23 -3.22 -10.15 -26.81
CA SER A 23 -3.45 -11.57 -27.06
C SER A 23 -2.34 -12.38 -26.38
N LEU A 24 -2.72 -13.22 -25.41
CA LEU A 24 -1.85 -14.23 -24.82
C LEU A 24 -1.28 -15.14 -25.94
N PRO A 25 0.03 -15.43 -25.97
CA PRO A 25 0.59 -16.29 -27.00
C PRO A 25 0.18 -17.75 -26.76
N SER A 26 -0.44 -18.33 -27.78
CA SER A 26 -0.68 -19.76 -27.93
C SER A 26 0.65 -20.50 -28.06
N MET A 27 0.90 -21.44 -27.14
CA MET A 27 2.04 -22.35 -27.17
C MET A 27 1.93 -23.27 -28.40
N LEU A 28 2.89 -23.18 -29.32
CA LEU A 28 3.15 -24.21 -30.32
C LEU A 28 4.67 -24.40 -30.42
N SER A 29 5.07 -25.65 -30.19
CA SER A 29 6.44 -26.12 -30.11
C SER A 29 7.29 -25.79 -31.33
N SER A 30 8.49 -25.27 -31.09
CA SER A 30 9.64 -25.54 -31.96
C SER A 30 10.92 -25.52 -31.12
N GLU A 31 11.62 -26.65 -31.15
CA GLU A 31 12.91 -26.89 -30.51
C GLU A 31 14.00 -25.97 -31.06
N ILE A 32 14.85 -25.43 -30.19
CA ILE A 32 16.28 -25.08 -30.40
C ILE A 32 16.92 -24.96 -28.99
N PRO A 33 18.17 -25.43 -28.76
CA PRO A 33 18.64 -25.83 -27.44
C PRO A 33 19.07 -24.64 -26.57
N ARG A 34 18.63 -24.62 -25.31
CA ARG A 34 19.11 -23.70 -24.28
C ARG A 34 20.23 -24.34 -23.44
N PRO A 35 21.29 -23.60 -23.09
CA PRO A 35 22.28 -24.06 -22.14
C PRO A 35 21.67 -24.16 -20.73
N SER A 36 21.90 -25.29 -20.07
CA SER A 36 21.50 -25.56 -18.69
C SER A 36 22.17 -24.57 -17.73
N MET A 37 21.37 -23.84 -16.97
CA MET A 37 21.76 -23.34 -15.65
C MET A 37 20.73 -23.87 -14.66
N ASP A 38 21.10 -24.95 -13.98
CA ASP A 38 20.42 -25.40 -12.78
C ASP A 38 20.61 -24.35 -11.69
N PHE A 39 19.53 -23.66 -11.31
CA PHE A 39 19.49 -22.92 -10.05
C PHE A 39 18.55 -23.65 -9.10
N ASP A 40 19.14 -24.13 -8.02
CA ASP A 40 18.55 -24.95 -6.97
C ASP A 40 17.46 -24.16 -6.23
N VAL A 41 16.19 -24.48 -6.52
CA VAL A 41 15.00 -23.96 -5.83
C VAL A 41 14.78 -24.81 -4.58
N THR A 42 15.68 -24.67 -3.61
CA THR A 42 15.55 -25.30 -2.29
C THR A 42 15.79 -24.25 -1.19
N ALA A 43 14.93 -23.23 -1.11
CA ALA A 43 14.98 -22.27 0.01
C ALA A 43 13.66 -21.56 0.35
N MET A 44 12.55 -21.85 -0.33
CA MET A 44 11.28 -21.17 -0.06
C MET A 44 10.23 -22.20 0.35
N GLY A 45 10.17 -22.43 1.67
CA GLY A 45 9.22 -23.33 2.32
C GLY A 45 7.78 -22.83 2.20
N TYR A 46 7.17 -23.05 1.03
CA TYR A 46 5.73 -22.94 0.83
C TYR A 46 5.14 -24.34 0.85
N THR A 47 4.55 -24.68 2.00
CA THR A 47 3.62 -25.80 2.13
C THR A 47 2.49 -25.61 1.12
N THR A 48 2.40 -26.53 0.16
CA THR A 48 1.24 -26.64 -0.72
C THR A 48 0.08 -27.12 0.12
N ASP A 49 -0.97 -26.31 0.25
CA ASP A 49 -2.26 -26.80 0.71
C ASP A 49 -3.38 -26.44 -0.27
N SER A 50 -3.93 -27.52 -0.81
CA SER A 50 -5.31 -27.80 -1.17
C SER A 50 -6.11 -26.75 -1.96
N ILE A 51 -6.24 -27.05 -3.25
CA ILE A 51 -7.36 -26.66 -4.09
C ILE A 51 -8.61 -27.37 -3.55
N GLU A 52 -9.43 -26.67 -2.76
CA GLU A 52 -10.84 -27.03 -2.59
C GLU A 52 -11.69 -26.22 -3.56
N VAL A 53 -12.15 -26.92 -4.59
CA VAL A 53 -13.23 -26.51 -5.48
C VAL A 53 -14.53 -26.83 -4.77
N PHE A 54 -15.33 -25.82 -4.44
CA PHE A 54 -16.73 -26.04 -4.05
C PHE A 54 -17.67 -25.66 -5.21
N PRO A 55 -18.65 -26.52 -5.53
CA PRO A 55 -19.70 -26.20 -6.48
C PRO A 55 -20.76 -25.27 -5.88
N ASP A 56 -21.26 -24.37 -6.72
CA ASP A 56 -22.46 -23.56 -6.49
C ASP A 56 -23.67 -24.47 -6.25
N ASP A 57 -24.35 -24.31 -5.11
CA ASP A 57 -25.67 -24.90 -4.88
C ASP A 57 -26.72 -23.80 -4.72
N VAL A 58 -27.82 -24.00 -5.43
CA VAL A 58 -28.90 -23.06 -5.66
C VAL A 58 -30.07 -23.50 -4.78
N GLY A 59 -30.49 -22.68 -3.82
CA GLY A 59 -31.63 -23.03 -2.99
C GLY A 59 -32.09 -21.94 -2.03
N LEU A 60 -32.91 -21.01 -2.53
CA LEU A 60 -33.94 -20.34 -1.71
C LEU A 60 -35.01 -21.40 -1.36
N PRO A 61 -35.62 -21.42 -0.15
CA PRO A 61 -36.73 -20.49 0.10
C PRO A 61 -36.95 -20.05 1.57
N ASP A 62 -37.77 -19.00 1.66
CA ASP A 62 -38.74 -18.64 2.71
C ASP A 62 -38.32 -18.22 4.13
N SER A 63 -38.67 -16.97 4.40
CA SER A 63 -38.79 -16.33 5.71
C SER A 63 -39.87 -16.97 6.58
N PRO A 64 -39.70 -16.92 7.90
CA PRO A 64 -40.82 -16.68 8.79
C PRO A 64 -40.65 -15.45 9.69
N THR A 65 -41.79 -14.82 9.91
CA THR A 65 -42.10 -13.54 10.53
C THR A 65 -42.28 -13.64 12.05
N LEU A 66 -41.64 -12.72 12.81
CA LEU A 66 -42.01 -12.14 14.13
C LEU A 66 -42.03 -13.07 15.39
N PRO A 67 -41.88 -12.56 16.65
CA PRO A 67 -42.31 -11.25 17.13
C PRO A 67 -41.35 -10.38 17.95
N SER A 68 -41.69 -9.10 17.91
CA SER A 68 -41.29 -7.99 18.78
C SER A 68 -41.62 -8.28 20.24
N PHE A 69 -40.66 -8.04 21.14
CA PHE A 69 -40.88 -7.91 22.57
C PHE A 69 -40.47 -6.49 22.99
N GLU A 70 -41.46 -5.63 23.17
CA GLU A 70 -41.34 -4.47 24.06
C GLU A 70 -41.69 -4.91 25.49
N PRO A 71 -40.88 -4.50 26.47
CA PRO A 71 -41.40 -4.22 27.79
C PRO A 71 -41.33 -2.71 28.07
N THR A 72 -42.52 -2.17 28.29
CA THR A 72 -42.81 -0.83 28.77
C THR A 72 -42.54 -0.69 30.29
N TRP A 73 -42.47 0.57 30.75
CA TRP A 73 -42.52 1.06 32.14
C TRP A 73 -41.19 0.93 32.94
N THR A 74 -40.75 1.84 33.83
CA THR A 74 -41.44 2.85 34.65
C THR A 74 -40.43 3.93 35.09
N THR A 75 -40.80 5.19 34.95
CA THR A 75 -40.20 6.36 35.60
C THR A 75 -40.26 6.26 37.12
N SER A 76 -39.13 6.48 37.83
CA SER A 76 -39.18 6.94 39.22
C SER A 76 -37.98 7.84 39.55
N PRO A 77 -38.21 9.09 39.98
CA PRO A 77 -37.15 9.99 40.42
C PRO A 77 -36.99 9.94 41.94
N SER A 78 -35.76 9.89 42.43
CA SER A 78 -35.43 10.32 43.80
C SER A 78 -33.97 10.78 43.83
N ALA A 79 -33.80 12.08 44.09
CA ALA A 79 -32.55 12.74 44.41
C ALA A 79 -32.34 12.74 45.95
N PRO A 80 -31.30 13.39 46.51
CA PRO A 80 -30.07 12.73 46.94
C PRO A 80 -29.83 12.81 48.45
N LEU A 81 -29.10 11.86 49.02
CA LEU A 81 -28.53 11.97 50.36
C LEU A 81 -27.02 12.24 50.27
N CYS A 82 -26.62 13.42 50.75
CA CYS A 82 -25.23 13.81 50.96
C CYS A 82 -24.49 12.89 51.95
N PRO A 83 -23.19 12.65 51.70
CA PRO A 83 -22.19 12.52 52.75
C PRO A 83 -21.03 13.54 52.56
N PRO A 84 -20.13 13.68 53.55
CA PRO A 84 -19.61 14.97 53.98
C PRO A 84 -18.37 15.46 53.21
N ALA A 85 -18.11 16.76 53.41
CA ALA A 85 -16.97 17.53 52.93
C ALA A 85 -15.67 16.73 52.89
N GLN A 86 -15.23 16.39 51.67
CA GLN A 86 -13.86 16.02 51.41
C GLN A 86 -13.12 17.24 50.88
N THR A 87 -12.03 17.51 51.57
CA THR A 87 -11.01 18.54 51.32
C THR A 87 -10.74 18.68 49.83
N MET A 88 -10.84 19.90 49.32
CA MET A 88 -10.38 20.27 47.97
C MET A 88 -8.88 19.95 47.86
N GLN A 89 -8.57 18.78 47.32
CA GLN A 89 -7.32 18.58 46.60
C GLN A 89 -7.66 18.81 45.14
N THR A 90 -7.32 20.00 44.65
CA THR A 90 -7.13 20.24 43.23
C THR A 90 -6.13 19.20 42.76
N PRO A 91 -6.52 18.23 41.90
CA PRO A 91 -5.52 17.49 41.18
C PRO A 91 -4.95 18.50 40.20
N THR A 92 -3.77 19.03 40.52
CA THR A 92 -2.86 19.52 39.49
C THR A 92 -2.58 18.30 38.63
N SER A 93 -3.41 18.10 37.61
CA SER A 93 -3.12 17.18 36.52
C SER A 93 -1.83 17.73 35.93
N GLU A 94 -0.71 17.10 36.27
CA GLU A 94 0.48 17.14 35.44
C GLU A 94 0.01 16.60 34.10
N LEU A 95 -0.42 17.52 33.23
CA LEU A 95 -0.73 17.22 31.85
C LEU A 95 0.64 16.90 31.25
N ASP A 96 0.97 15.60 31.27
CA ASP A 96 2.04 15.02 30.50
C ASP A 96 1.66 15.27 29.03
N GLU A 97 1.94 16.49 28.54
CA GLU A 97 1.71 16.86 27.16
C GLU A 97 2.65 15.99 26.33
N ASN A 98 2.10 14.93 25.77
CA ASN A 98 2.81 14.07 24.83
C ASN A 98 3.44 14.96 23.75
N PRO A 99 4.71 14.74 23.39
CA PRO A 99 5.38 15.60 22.43
C PRO A 99 4.68 15.55 21.07
N PHE A 100 4.67 16.69 20.38
CA PHE A 100 4.14 16.80 19.02
C PHE A 100 4.87 15.84 18.07
N GLN A 101 4.11 15.05 17.31
CA GLN A 101 4.65 14.06 16.38
C GLN A 101 4.54 14.51 14.92
N CYS A 102 3.34 14.85 14.47
CA CYS A 102 3.10 15.37 13.12
C CYS A 102 1.72 16.03 12.99
N SER A 103 1.50 16.68 11.84
CA SER A 103 0.19 17.20 11.43
C SER A 103 -0.26 16.52 10.14
N LEU A 104 -1.52 16.08 10.08
CA LEU A 104 -2.13 15.51 8.88
C LEU A 104 -3.15 16.50 8.30
N ALA A 105 -3.00 16.86 7.02
CA ALA A 105 -3.96 17.69 6.31
C ALA A 105 -4.98 16.80 5.56
N PHE A 106 -6.26 17.10 5.75
CA PHE A 106 -7.38 16.38 5.16
C PHE A 106 -7.98 17.18 3.99
N ALA A 107 -8.80 16.50 3.18
CA ALA A 107 -9.42 17.05 1.98
C ALA A 107 -10.43 18.17 2.26
N ASP A 108 -11.03 18.19 3.46
CA ASP A 108 -11.89 19.26 3.94
C ASP A 108 -11.13 20.53 4.36
N GLY A 109 -9.80 20.51 4.29
CA GLY A 109 -8.92 21.61 4.68
C GLY A 109 -8.58 21.62 6.16
N GLU A 110 -9.13 20.71 6.96
CA GLU A 110 -8.79 20.59 8.37
C GLU A 110 -7.43 19.91 8.55
N THR A 111 -6.74 20.27 9.64
CA THR A 111 -5.47 19.67 10.01
C THR A 111 -5.58 19.02 11.38
N LEU A 112 -5.21 17.74 11.48
CA LEU A 112 -5.15 17.02 12.75
C LEU A 112 -3.72 17.04 13.28
N ALA A 113 -3.53 17.65 14.44
CA ALA A 113 -2.29 17.52 15.19
C ALA A 113 -2.26 16.15 15.89
N ILE A 114 -1.14 15.46 15.76
CA ILE A 114 -0.93 14.12 16.32
C ILE A 114 0.25 14.21 17.28
N TYR A 115 0.01 13.76 18.50
CA TYR A 115 0.99 13.70 19.57
C TYR A 115 1.45 12.27 19.80
N GLU A 116 2.61 12.12 20.43
CA GLU A 116 3.22 10.82 20.62
C GLU A 116 2.41 9.93 21.57
N GLY A 117 1.82 8.86 21.06
CA GLY A 117 0.94 7.96 21.81
C GLY A 117 -0.54 8.08 21.44
N ASP A 118 -0.92 9.07 20.63
CA ASP A 118 -2.28 9.18 20.08
C ASP A 118 -2.60 8.07 19.07
N VAL A 119 -1.57 7.51 18.46
CA VAL A 119 -1.70 6.49 17.42
C VAL A 119 -1.75 5.11 18.07
N PRO A 120 -2.87 4.38 17.96
CA PRO A 120 -2.95 3.03 18.48
C PRO A 120 -2.02 2.09 17.70
N PRO A 121 -1.54 1.00 18.32
CA PRO A 121 -0.96 -0.11 17.59
C PRO A 121 -1.94 -0.55 16.50
N THR A 122 -1.42 -0.84 15.31
CA THR A 122 -2.23 -1.34 14.21
C THR A 122 -2.86 -2.68 14.62
N GLN A 123 -4.20 -2.74 14.61
CA GLN A 123 -4.86 -4.04 14.64
C GLN A 123 -4.44 -4.84 13.39
N PRO A 124 -4.45 -6.18 13.40
CA PRO A 124 -4.23 -6.94 12.19
C PRO A 124 -5.33 -6.60 11.18
N PHE A 125 -4.97 -5.95 10.07
CA PHE A 125 -5.89 -5.70 8.97
C PHE A 125 -5.16 -5.95 7.65
N CYS A 126 -5.86 -6.47 6.66
CA CYS A 126 -5.31 -6.72 5.34
C CYS A 126 -6.39 -6.51 4.29
N TYR A 127 -6.12 -5.63 3.32
CA TYR A 127 -7.03 -5.39 2.20
C TYR A 127 -6.85 -6.38 1.04
N ALA A 128 -6.01 -7.40 1.18
CA ALA A 128 -5.77 -8.37 0.10
C ALA A 128 -7.06 -9.11 -0.34
N SER A 129 -8.02 -9.27 0.57
CA SER A 129 -9.32 -9.88 0.28
C SER A 129 -10.40 -8.86 -0.11
N ASN A 130 -10.17 -7.55 0.06
CA ASN A 130 -11.18 -6.52 -0.12
C ASN A 130 -10.61 -5.25 -0.78
N ILE A 131 -10.32 -5.37 -2.07
CA ILE A 131 -9.88 -4.24 -2.92
C ILE A 131 -10.86 -3.07 -2.90
N PRO A 132 -12.20 -3.26 -2.98
CA PRO A 132 -13.13 -2.14 -2.91
C PRO A 132 -12.96 -1.28 -1.66
N ASN A 133 -12.74 -1.92 -0.50
CA ASN A 133 -12.48 -1.17 0.73
C ASN A 133 -11.11 -0.48 0.71
N LEU A 134 -10.07 -1.06 0.08
CA LEU A 134 -8.80 -0.36 -0.10
C LEU A 134 -8.98 0.94 -0.88
N ILE A 135 -9.68 0.86 -2.02
CA ILE A 135 -9.93 2.02 -2.90
C ILE A 135 -10.68 3.12 -2.12
N ARG A 136 -11.73 2.73 -1.39
CA ARG A 136 -12.53 3.66 -0.56
C ARG A 136 -11.77 4.21 0.64
N SER A 137 -10.77 3.48 1.15
CA SER A 137 -10.03 3.83 2.36
C SER A 137 -8.69 4.50 2.09
N TRP A 138 -8.29 4.65 0.82
CA TRP A 138 -6.97 5.18 0.48
C TRP A 138 -6.83 6.67 0.79
N ASP A 139 -7.79 7.47 0.33
CA ASP A 139 -7.84 8.91 0.58
C ASP A 139 -9.25 9.44 0.84
N ASP A 140 -9.28 10.56 1.54
CA ASP A 140 -10.46 11.32 1.92
C ASP A 140 -10.92 12.33 0.85
N CYS A 141 -10.24 12.38 -0.30
CA CYS A 141 -10.66 13.21 -1.43
C CYS A 141 -11.80 12.57 -2.24
N SER A 142 -12.03 11.27 -2.07
CA SER A 142 -13.06 10.54 -2.79
C SER A 142 -14.46 10.91 -2.26
N PRO A 143 -15.45 11.15 -3.14
CA PRO A 143 -16.84 11.29 -2.69
C PRO A 143 -17.38 10.00 -2.04
N ASP A 144 -16.75 8.85 -2.32
CA ASP A 144 -17.08 7.56 -1.72
C ASP A 144 -16.35 7.30 -0.39
N TRP A 145 -15.63 8.31 0.14
CA TRP A 145 -14.99 8.23 1.44
C TRP A 145 -16.05 8.19 2.55
N VAL A 146 -16.44 6.99 2.92
CA VAL A 146 -17.34 6.70 4.03
C VAL A 146 -16.66 5.68 4.93
N PRO A 147 -15.80 6.12 5.86
CA PRO A 147 -15.09 5.22 6.75
C PRO A 147 -16.09 4.46 7.63
N SER A 148 -15.91 3.14 7.75
CA SER A 148 -16.72 2.30 8.63
C SER A 148 -16.49 2.65 10.10
N ALA A 149 -17.41 2.27 10.99
CA ALA A 149 -17.18 2.36 12.44
C ALA A 149 -15.95 1.54 12.88
N ASP A 150 -15.70 0.42 12.19
CA ASP A 150 -14.55 -0.46 12.42
C ASP A 150 -13.29 -0.03 11.64
N TYR A 151 -13.14 1.28 11.36
CA TYR A 151 -11.99 1.77 10.60
C TYR A 151 -10.68 1.50 11.35
N PRO A 152 -9.62 0.96 10.70
CA PRO A 152 -8.46 0.44 11.42
C PRO A 152 -7.72 1.44 12.31
N ILE A 153 -7.76 2.73 11.94
CA ILE A 153 -7.06 3.79 12.64
C ILE A 153 -7.97 4.99 12.78
N ILE A 154 -8.35 5.28 14.03
CA ILE A 154 -9.12 6.43 14.43
C ILE A 154 -8.28 7.20 15.46
N VAL A 155 -8.00 8.47 15.19
CA VAL A 155 -7.24 9.36 16.07
C VAL A 155 -8.15 10.53 16.43
N HIS A 156 -8.35 10.80 17.73
CA HIS A 156 -9.27 11.84 18.22
C HIS A 156 -10.68 11.77 17.63
N GLY A 157 -11.20 10.54 17.46
CA GLY A 157 -12.52 10.30 16.87
C GLY A 157 -12.58 10.44 15.34
N ARG A 158 -11.46 10.72 14.67
CA ARG A 158 -11.39 10.89 13.22
C ARG A 158 -10.66 9.72 12.53
N PRO A 159 -11.30 9.06 11.55
CA PRO A 159 -10.64 8.03 10.74
C PRO A 159 -9.49 8.62 9.91
N VAL A 160 -8.33 7.96 9.92
CA VAL A 160 -7.13 8.43 9.20
C VAL A 160 -6.95 7.66 7.88
N PRO A 161 -7.05 8.30 6.70
CA PRO A 161 -6.85 7.64 5.42
C PRO A 161 -5.49 6.94 5.28
N ILE A 162 -5.48 5.80 4.56
CA ILE A 162 -4.29 4.95 4.41
C ILE A 162 -3.10 5.72 3.83
N LYS A 163 -3.32 6.68 2.93
CA LYS A 163 -2.25 7.52 2.37
C LYS A 163 -1.37 8.19 3.44
N HIS A 164 -1.92 8.49 4.61
CA HIS A 164 -1.22 9.18 5.70
C HIS A 164 -0.47 8.24 6.65
N TRP A 165 -0.68 6.93 6.57
CA TRP A 165 -0.16 5.99 7.56
C TRP A 165 1.37 5.94 7.60
N LYS A 166 2.06 6.15 6.47
CA LYS A 166 3.52 6.33 6.47
C LYS A 166 3.96 7.49 7.36
N ALA A 167 3.32 8.65 7.24
CA ALA A 167 3.65 9.83 8.05
C ALA A 167 3.28 9.63 9.52
N LEU A 168 2.25 8.82 9.77
CA LEU A 168 1.74 8.48 11.09
C LEU A 168 2.67 7.53 11.86
N TYR A 169 3.09 6.42 11.25
CA TYR A 169 3.89 5.41 11.95
C TYR A 169 5.39 5.65 11.87
N LYS A 170 5.92 6.20 10.76
CA LYS A 170 7.38 6.43 10.62
C LYS A 170 7.95 7.37 11.69
N ARG A 171 7.10 8.22 12.29
CA ARG A 171 7.51 9.18 13.33
C ARG A 171 7.14 8.74 14.75
N ASN A 172 6.39 7.66 14.90
CA ASN A 172 5.95 7.20 16.21
C ASN A 172 6.97 6.21 16.80
N LYS A 173 7.73 6.66 17.81
CA LYS A 173 8.72 5.82 18.48
C LYS A 173 8.08 4.85 19.48
N LYS A 174 6.87 5.13 19.98
CA LYS A 174 6.15 4.30 20.97
C LYS A 174 5.54 3.05 20.35
N THR A 175 5.25 3.03 19.04
CA THR A 175 4.65 1.87 18.36
C THR A 175 5.65 0.76 18.02
N GLY A 176 6.87 0.76 18.55
CA GLY A 176 7.70 -0.45 18.65
C GLY A 176 7.86 -1.31 17.37
N GLY A 177 8.06 -0.69 16.20
CA GLY A 177 8.28 -1.42 14.95
C GLY A 177 7.04 -1.67 14.10
N GLU A 178 5.87 -1.11 14.43
CA GLU A 178 4.65 -1.27 13.62
C GLU A 178 4.83 -0.78 12.18
N TRP A 179 5.59 0.29 11.96
CA TRP A 179 5.87 0.78 10.61
C TRP A 179 6.59 -0.29 9.79
N GLU A 180 7.60 -0.95 10.34
CA GLU A 180 8.39 -1.97 9.65
C GLU A 180 7.53 -3.16 9.22
N LYS A 181 6.57 -3.57 10.06
CA LYS A 181 5.60 -4.63 9.73
C LYS A 181 4.66 -4.21 8.60
N LEU A 182 4.17 -2.97 8.67
CA LEU A 182 3.17 -2.43 7.76
C LEU A 182 3.76 -1.91 6.43
N ARG A 183 5.05 -1.55 6.42
CA ARG A 183 5.73 -0.83 5.34
C ARG A 183 5.51 -1.50 3.99
N ASN A 184 5.69 -2.81 3.93
CA ASN A 184 5.58 -3.56 2.68
C ASN A 184 4.14 -3.55 2.15
N ASP A 185 3.16 -3.85 3.00
CA ASP A 185 1.75 -3.85 2.60
C ASP A 185 1.28 -2.46 2.17
N TRP A 186 1.63 -1.43 2.95
CA TRP A 186 1.35 -0.04 2.59
C TRP A 186 1.98 0.35 1.25
N LEU A 187 3.21 -0.08 1.00
CA LEU A 187 3.91 0.20 -0.25
C LEU A 187 3.20 -0.47 -1.45
N TYR A 188 2.74 -1.71 -1.29
CA TYR A 188 1.97 -2.38 -2.33
C TYR A 188 0.61 -1.73 -2.56
N TRP A 189 -0.09 -1.30 -1.50
CA TRP A 189 -1.33 -0.54 -1.62
C TRP A 189 -1.11 0.78 -2.35
N LYS A 190 -0.01 1.48 -2.04
CA LYS A 190 0.38 2.70 -2.75
C LYS A 190 0.49 2.45 -4.25
N TYR A 191 1.22 1.41 -4.66
CA TYR A 191 1.40 1.11 -6.09
C TYR A 191 0.12 0.65 -6.77
N PHE A 192 -0.68 -0.16 -6.08
CA PHE A 192 -2.00 -0.51 -6.57
C PHE A 192 -2.83 0.75 -6.83
N MET A 193 -2.84 1.70 -5.89
CA MET A 193 -3.63 2.92 -6.00
C MET A 193 -3.08 3.90 -7.05
N GLU A 194 -1.76 3.98 -7.22
CA GLU A 194 -1.13 4.74 -8.30
C GLU A 194 -1.52 4.18 -9.68
N GLU A 195 -1.46 2.86 -9.85
CA GLU A 195 -1.90 2.21 -11.10
C GLU A 195 -3.41 2.44 -11.31
N TYR A 196 -4.23 2.19 -10.29
CA TYR A 196 -5.68 2.36 -10.37
C TYR A 196 -6.09 3.76 -10.80
N ARG A 197 -5.40 4.79 -10.31
CA ARG A 197 -5.62 6.21 -10.66
C ARG A 197 -5.06 6.61 -12.01
N ALA A 198 -4.14 5.83 -12.58
CA ALA A 198 -3.60 6.09 -13.90
C ALA A 198 -4.61 5.80 -15.03
N TYR A 199 -5.65 5.01 -14.74
CA TYR A 199 -6.76 4.75 -15.66
C TYR A 199 -7.80 5.87 -15.57
N GLU A 200 -8.34 6.27 -16.73
CA GLU A 200 -9.39 7.28 -16.82
C GLU A 200 -10.68 6.88 -16.09
N THR A 201 -10.99 5.59 -16.09
CA THR A 201 -12.19 5.05 -15.44
C THR A 201 -11.88 3.75 -14.69
N PRO A 202 -12.63 3.47 -13.60
CA PRO A 202 -12.56 2.18 -12.91
C PRO A 202 -12.81 1.00 -13.84
N LYS A 203 -13.69 1.17 -14.84
CA LYS A 203 -13.99 0.12 -15.82
C LYS A 203 -12.76 -0.23 -16.64
N ALA A 204 -12.03 0.77 -17.16
CA ALA A 204 -10.83 0.53 -17.95
C ALA A 204 -9.72 -0.20 -17.16
N PHE A 205 -9.58 0.12 -15.87
CA PHE A 205 -8.70 -0.63 -14.98
C PHE A 205 -9.14 -2.09 -14.90
N TRP A 206 -10.41 -2.35 -14.59
CA TRP A 206 -10.92 -3.72 -14.45
C TRP A 206 -10.93 -4.50 -15.76
N ASP A 207 -11.14 -3.85 -16.90
CA ASP A 207 -11.03 -4.49 -18.23
C ASP A 207 -9.59 -5.00 -18.47
N THR A 208 -8.58 -4.29 -17.96
CA THR A 208 -7.18 -4.75 -18.01
C THR A 208 -6.88 -5.84 -16.98
N TYR A 209 -7.46 -5.74 -15.78
CA TYR A 209 -7.24 -6.65 -14.65
C TYR A 209 -8.39 -7.61 -14.45
N SER A 210 -8.85 -8.24 -15.53
CA SER A 210 -9.81 -9.35 -15.51
C SER A 210 -9.26 -10.57 -16.23
N ASP A 211 -9.77 -11.75 -15.87
CA ASP A 211 -9.46 -12.99 -16.59
C ASP A 211 -10.20 -13.08 -17.94
N LEU A 212 -9.96 -14.17 -18.67
CA LEU A 212 -10.58 -14.41 -19.99
C LEU A 212 -12.11 -14.53 -19.92
N GLN A 213 -12.67 -14.77 -18.75
CA GLN A 213 -14.11 -14.84 -18.50
C GLN A 213 -14.68 -13.49 -18.05
N GLY A 214 -13.86 -12.43 -18.00
CA GLY A 214 -14.25 -11.09 -17.55
C GLY A 214 -14.38 -10.96 -16.03
N ARG A 215 -13.88 -11.94 -15.25
CA ARG A 215 -13.87 -11.86 -13.78
C ARG A 215 -12.66 -11.07 -13.33
N ARG A 216 -12.90 -10.08 -12.46
CA ARG A 216 -11.84 -9.24 -11.88
C ARG A 216 -10.82 -10.10 -11.15
N LEU A 217 -9.55 -9.84 -11.41
CA LEU A 217 -8.45 -10.47 -10.69
C LEU A 217 -8.48 -10.07 -9.20
N LYS A 218 -8.09 -11.01 -8.34
CA LYS A 218 -7.88 -10.75 -6.91
C LYS A 218 -6.62 -9.89 -6.70
N TYR A 219 -6.41 -9.42 -5.48
CA TYR A 219 -5.29 -8.52 -5.17
C TYR A 219 -3.93 -9.14 -5.44
N SER A 220 -3.70 -10.40 -5.03
CA SER A 220 -2.39 -11.04 -5.18
C SER A 220 -1.94 -11.19 -6.65
N PRO A 221 -2.77 -11.65 -7.60
CA PRO A 221 -2.43 -11.61 -9.02
C PRO A 221 -2.10 -10.21 -9.54
N ILE A 222 -2.89 -9.19 -9.17
CA ILE A 222 -2.63 -7.80 -9.59
C ILE A 222 -1.30 -7.32 -9.03
N LYS A 223 -1.05 -7.54 -7.74
CA LYS A 223 0.22 -7.23 -7.07
C LYS A 223 1.40 -7.85 -7.81
N GLN A 224 1.31 -9.12 -8.20
CA GLN A 224 2.38 -9.80 -8.93
C GLN A 224 2.65 -9.15 -10.30
N ILE A 225 1.58 -8.87 -11.07
CA ILE A 225 1.69 -8.18 -12.36
C ILE A 225 2.38 -6.82 -12.20
N LEU A 226 1.99 -6.04 -11.18
CA LEU A 226 2.59 -4.72 -10.91
C LEU A 226 4.06 -4.82 -10.51
N LEU A 227 4.40 -5.83 -9.70
CA LEU A 227 5.78 -6.09 -9.29
C LEU A 227 6.66 -6.43 -10.49
N ASP A 228 6.18 -7.31 -11.37
CA ASP A 228 6.95 -7.74 -12.54
C ASP A 228 7.14 -6.58 -13.53
N ARG A 229 6.09 -5.80 -13.82
CA ARG A 229 6.20 -4.57 -14.62
C ARG A 229 7.22 -3.58 -14.05
N ARG A 230 7.26 -3.43 -12.72
CA ARG A 230 8.22 -2.52 -12.07
C ARG A 230 9.65 -3.02 -12.20
N LYS A 231 9.87 -4.34 -12.02
CA LYS A 231 11.19 -4.95 -12.21
C LYS A 231 11.68 -4.74 -13.64
N ASP A 232 10.80 -4.96 -14.63
CA ASP A 232 11.12 -4.72 -16.04
C ASP A 232 11.48 -3.25 -16.30
N ALA A 233 10.69 -2.31 -15.77
CA ALA A 233 10.97 -0.88 -15.93
C ALA A 233 12.29 -0.44 -15.25
N ILE A 234 12.61 -0.99 -14.07
CA ILE A 234 13.89 -0.74 -13.40
C ILE A 234 15.05 -1.30 -14.22
N PHE A 235 14.90 -2.52 -14.75
CA PHE A 235 15.91 -3.14 -15.59
C PHE A 235 16.16 -2.34 -16.88
N GLU A 236 15.10 -1.99 -17.61
CA GLU A 236 15.19 -1.17 -18.82
C GLU A 236 15.88 0.18 -18.56
N LEU A 237 15.53 0.85 -17.45
CA LEU A 237 16.15 2.12 -17.08
C LEU A 237 17.62 1.94 -16.69
N ALA A 238 17.97 0.89 -15.95
CA ALA A 238 19.36 0.60 -15.61
C ALA A 238 20.22 0.36 -16.86
N GLU A 239 19.72 -0.38 -17.84
CA GLU A 239 20.41 -0.59 -19.12
C GLU A 239 20.56 0.72 -19.91
N LYS A 240 19.53 1.56 -19.90
CA LYS A 240 19.60 2.90 -20.50
C LYS A 240 20.68 3.76 -19.82
N VAL A 241 20.76 3.74 -18.49
CA VAL A 241 21.79 4.46 -17.72
C VAL A 241 23.18 3.91 -18.05
N LYS A 242 23.38 2.59 -18.10
CA LYS A 242 24.66 2.00 -18.51
C LYS A 242 25.08 2.47 -19.90
N LYS A 243 24.14 2.50 -20.86
CA LYS A 243 24.39 2.99 -22.22
C LYS A 243 24.68 4.49 -22.28
N GLU A 244 23.99 5.30 -21.47
CA GLU A 244 24.17 6.76 -21.42
C GLU A 244 25.55 7.15 -20.89
N TYR A 245 26.04 6.46 -19.85
CA TYR A 245 27.32 6.77 -19.22
C TYR A 245 28.52 6.04 -19.85
N GLY A 246 28.29 4.94 -20.57
CA GLY A 246 29.33 4.20 -21.30
C GLY A 246 30.55 3.89 -20.43
N ASP A 247 31.71 4.36 -20.88
CA ASP A 247 33.00 4.12 -20.19
C ASP A 247 33.07 4.80 -18.81
N ASP A 248 32.34 5.91 -18.60
CA ASP A 248 32.31 6.62 -17.31
C ASP A 248 31.36 5.96 -16.30
N PHE A 249 30.58 4.95 -16.72
CA PHE A 249 29.60 4.28 -15.85
C PHE A 249 30.26 3.76 -14.57
N ASN A 250 31.42 3.10 -14.69
CA ASN A 250 32.10 2.53 -13.53
C ASN A 250 32.50 3.61 -12.53
N HIS A 251 32.94 4.78 -12.99
CA HIS A 251 33.35 5.89 -12.12
C HIS A 251 32.15 6.57 -11.44
N GLN A 252 31.02 6.70 -12.15
CA GLN A 252 29.83 7.38 -11.65
C GLN A 252 28.92 6.48 -10.81
N PHE A 253 28.89 5.18 -11.10
CA PHE A 253 28.01 4.15 -10.53
C PHE A 253 28.85 3.02 -9.95
N GLY A 254 29.71 3.35 -8.99
CA GLY A 254 30.51 2.40 -8.25
C GLY A 254 30.49 2.67 -6.76
N TYR A 255 31.04 1.73 -6.02
CA TYR A 255 31.22 1.84 -4.58
C TYR A 255 32.56 1.23 -4.18
N LYS A 256 33.10 1.68 -3.05
CA LYS A 256 34.37 1.20 -2.51
C LYS A 256 34.10 0.03 -1.56
N LYS A 257 34.69 -1.14 -1.85
CA LYS A 257 34.64 -2.32 -1.00
C LYS A 257 36.06 -2.87 -0.83
N ASP A 258 36.52 -3.02 0.40
CA ASP A 258 37.88 -3.49 0.73
C ASP A 258 38.98 -2.68 0.04
N GLN A 259 38.82 -1.35 0.03
CA GLN A 259 39.69 -0.40 -0.68
C GLN A 259 39.68 -0.49 -2.21
N VAL A 260 38.95 -1.45 -2.80
CA VAL A 260 38.81 -1.61 -4.25
C VAL A 260 37.52 -0.95 -4.73
N TRP A 261 37.62 -0.20 -5.83
CA TRP A 261 36.45 0.37 -6.51
C TRP A 261 35.74 -0.71 -7.32
N ARG A 262 34.44 -0.89 -7.10
CA ARG A 262 33.62 -1.88 -7.81
C ARG A 262 32.42 -1.20 -8.48
N PRO A 263 32.10 -1.55 -9.73
CA PRO A 263 30.90 -1.05 -10.37
C PRO A 263 29.64 -1.65 -9.73
N MET A 264 28.57 -0.87 -9.72
CA MET A 264 27.24 -1.36 -9.34
C MET A 264 26.71 -2.31 -10.41
N THR A 265 26.20 -3.46 -9.98
CA THR A 265 25.58 -4.46 -10.86
C THR A 265 24.08 -4.55 -10.68
N ASP A 266 23.58 -4.22 -9.49
CA ASP A 266 22.16 -4.24 -9.17
C ASP A 266 21.40 -3.09 -9.86
N ALA A 267 20.35 -3.44 -10.61
CA ALA A 267 19.58 -2.49 -11.41
C ALA A 267 18.87 -1.45 -10.53
N SER A 268 18.33 -1.85 -9.38
CA SER A 268 17.64 -0.96 -8.45
C SER A 268 18.60 0.08 -7.86
N ALA A 269 19.80 -0.34 -7.45
CA ALA A 269 20.85 0.53 -6.94
C ALA A 269 21.33 1.55 -7.98
N ILE A 270 21.50 1.11 -9.23
CA ILE A 270 21.87 1.97 -10.37
C ILE A 270 20.79 3.04 -10.58
N VAL A 271 19.52 2.64 -10.69
CA VAL A 271 18.40 3.57 -10.90
C VAL A 271 18.25 4.54 -9.74
N ARG A 272 18.41 4.08 -8.50
CA ARG A 272 18.34 4.92 -7.29
C ARG A 272 19.42 5.99 -7.31
N LEU A 273 20.67 5.64 -7.63
CA LEU A 273 21.76 6.60 -7.73
C LEU A 273 21.57 7.58 -8.89
N TYR A 274 21.05 7.10 -10.03
CA TYR A 274 20.75 7.94 -11.20
C TYR A 274 19.70 9.00 -10.87
N ARG A 275 18.57 8.61 -10.26
CA ARG A 275 17.52 9.54 -9.82
C ARG A 275 18.07 10.59 -8.84
N LYS A 276 18.89 10.17 -7.89
CA LYS A 276 19.57 11.07 -6.95
C LYS A 276 20.47 12.09 -7.68
N LYS A 277 21.27 11.65 -8.65
CA LYS A 277 22.12 12.54 -9.47
C LYS A 277 21.29 13.53 -10.30
N MET A 278 20.11 13.12 -10.76
CA MET A 278 19.20 13.98 -11.51
C MET A 278 18.33 14.89 -10.62
N GLY A 279 18.49 14.83 -9.30
CA GLY A 279 17.66 15.61 -8.37
C GLY A 279 16.19 15.16 -8.29
N ILE A 280 15.89 13.95 -8.76
CA ILE A 280 14.55 13.34 -8.67
C ILE A 280 14.43 12.73 -7.27
N SER A 281 13.54 13.27 -6.43
CA SER A 281 13.32 12.74 -5.08
C SER A 281 12.83 11.29 -5.16
N CYS A 282 13.59 10.35 -4.62
CA CYS A 282 13.11 9.00 -4.36
C CYS A 282 12.46 8.99 -2.97
N ASP A 283 11.22 9.47 -2.87
CA ASP A 283 10.44 9.37 -1.62
C ASP A 283 10.10 7.90 -1.27
N ASP A 284 10.35 6.99 -2.21
CA ASP A 284 10.37 5.56 -1.98
C ASP A 284 11.75 5.17 -1.42
N ASP A 285 11.92 5.33 -0.10
CA ASP A 285 12.96 4.63 0.64
C ASP A 285 12.75 3.12 0.40
N TYR A 286 13.45 2.57 -0.58
CA TYR A 286 13.61 1.14 -0.81
C TYR A 286 14.85 0.69 -0.07
N ASP A 287 14.65 -0.04 1.02
CA ASP A 287 15.62 -1.01 1.52
C ASP A 287 15.13 -2.37 1.01
N ASP A 288 16.06 -3.15 0.47
CA ASP A 288 15.83 -4.39 -0.29
C ASP A 288 14.83 -5.37 0.36
N VAL A 289 13.97 -5.96 -0.49
CA VAL A 289 13.30 -7.25 -0.25
C VAL A 289 13.95 -8.26 -1.19
#